data_AF-A0A7Y9NM77-F1
#
_entry.id   AF-A0A7Y9NM77-F1
#
_cell.length_a   1.000
_cell.length_b   1.000
_cell.length_c   1.000
_cell.angle_alpha   90.00
_cell.angle_beta   90.00
_cell.angle_gamma   90.00
#
_symmetry.space_group_name_H-M   'P 1'
#
loop_
_entity.id
_entity.type
_entity.pdbx_description
1 polymer ?
#
loop_
_entity_poly.entity_id
_entity_poly.type
_entity_poly.pdbx_seq_one_letter_code
_entity_poly.pdbx_strand_id
1 'polypeptide(L)'
;MSDTLIQIVDTAAADAYQRGGHHLVCHPGCSQCCIGVFPIAHEDGARLREGLAVLEQTDPAKSLRIKKRVAESLTRLDPWFPGDLTTGILSEDHEAAILFEEFANDEPCPVLDPDHGTCDLYEYRPILCRTFGPPMRSEGDNGEVNLATCELCFIHATAEEIATCELDPTIPAQEEASNQTFNAAHALHGQTLIAYALRQ
;
A
#
# COMPACT_ATOMS: atom_id res chain seq x y z
N MET A 1 17.18 -8.43 -0.95
CA MET A 1 16.03 -7.74 -1.58
C MET A 1 16.34 -6.24 -1.58
N SER A 2 15.72 -5.44 -2.44
CA SER A 2 16.13 -4.04 -2.72
C SER A 2 15.91 -3.09 -1.51
N ASP A 3 16.72 -3.26 -0.47
CA ASP A 3 16.77 -2.41 0.73
C ASP A 3 17.00 -0.94 0.34
N THR A 4 17.74 -0.73 -0.76
CA THR A 4 18.00 0.59 -1.34
C THR A 4 16.73 1.35 -1.74
N LEU A 5 15.75 0.71 -2.39
CA LEU A 5 14.53 1.42 -2.81
C LEU A 5 13.70 1.83 -1.59
N ILE A 6 13.57 0.95 -0.60
CA ILE A 6 12.86 1.27 0.64
C ILE A 6 13.52 2.44 1.36
N GLN A 7 14.84 2.47 1.45
CA GLN A 7 15.57 3.59 2.05
C GLN A 7 15.37 4.90 1.29
N ILE A 8 15.33 4.87 -0.05
CA ILE A 8 15.04 6.04 -0.87
C ILE A 8 13.62 6.54 -0.58
N VAL A 9 12.63 5.66 -0.61
CA VAL A 9 11.22 5.99 -0.36
C VAL A 9 11.03 6.53 1.06
N ASP A 10 11.61 5.89 2.07
CA ASP A 10 11.49 6.34 3.46
C ASP A 10 12.16 7.70 3.67
N THR A 11 13.29 7.97 3.02
CA THR A 11 13.96 9.27 3.07
C THR A 11 13.10 10.36 2.43
N ALA A 12 12.57 10.10 1.23
CA ALA A 12 11.70 11.03 0.53
C ALA A 12 10.39 11.29 1.29
N ALA A 13 9.79 10.23 1.87
CA ALA A 13 8.62 10.35 2.70
C ALA A 13 8.91 11.18 3.95
N ALA A 14 10.02 10.94 4.65
CA ALA A 14 10.39 11.72 5.83
C ALA A 14 10.58 13.22 5.50
N ASP A 15 11.21 13.55 4.37
CA ASP A 15 11.35 14.93 3.90
C ASP A 15 9.99 15.59 3.60
N ALA A 16 9.13 14.90 2.85
CA ALA A 16 7.79 15.38 2.55
C ALA A 16 6.94 15.54 3.84
N TYR A 17 7.12 14.65 4.82
CA TYR A 17 6.48 14.77 6.13
C TYR A 17 6.95 16.00 6.90
N GLN A 18 8.26 16.27 6.87
CA GLN A 18 8.82 17.45 7.49
C GLN A 18 8.29 18.74 6.84
N ARG A 19 8.21 18.80 5.50
CA ARG A 19 7.67 19.95 4.78
C ARG A 19 6.17 20.14 5.01
N GLY A 20 5.41 19.05 5.04
CA GLY A 20 3.96 19.07 5.31
C GLY A 20 3.60 19.57 6.71
N GLY A 21 4.43 19.25 7.71
CA GLY A 21 4.28 19.79 9.06
C GLY A 21 2.86 19.65 9.61
N HIS A 22 2.25 20.78 10.00
CA HIS A 22 0.90 20.81 10.58
C HIS A 22 -0.23 20.42 9.60
N HIS A 23 0.04 20.35 8.30
CA HIS A 23 -0.94 19.88 7.32
C HIS A 23 -1.07 18.36 7.27
N LEU A 24 -0.10 17.63 7.81
CA LEU A 24 -0.12 16.17 7.87
C LEU A 24 -0.66 15.71 9.22
N VAL A 25 -1.72 14.90 9.15
CA VAL A 25 -2.28 14.22 10.33
C VAL A 25 -1.85 12.76 10.40
N CYS A 26 -1.10 12.27 9.41
CA CYS A 26 -0.67 10.88 9.35
C CYS A 26 0.35 10.58 10.47
N HIS A 27 -0.02 9.69 11.37
CA HIS A 27 0.82 9.16 12.44
C HIS A 27 0.37 7.73 12.79
N PRO A 28 1.13 6.93 13.55
CA PRO A 28 0.64 5.65 14.07
C PRO A 28 -0.71 5.83 14.79
N GLY A 29 -1.75 5.10 14.34
CA GLY A 29 -3.13 5.29 14.79
C GLY A 29 -4.05 6.00 13.78
N CYS A 30 -3.49 6.69 12.77
CA CYS A 30 -4.24 7.14 11.59
C CYS A 30 -4.36 5.98 10.60
N SER A 31 -5.52 5.32 10.57
CA SER A 31 -5.71 4.06 9.83
C SER A 31 -6.62 4.18 8.60
N GLN A 32 -6.89 5.38 8.10
CA GLN A 32 -7.85 5.53 7.01
C GLN A 32 -7.38 4.84 5.72
N CYS A 33 -6.09 4.97 5.39
CA CYS A 33 -5.48 4.26 4.25
C CYS A 33 -5.43 2.72 4.43
N CYS A 34 -5.78 2.22 5.61
CA CYS A 34 -5.82 0.78 5.90
C CYS A 34 -7.23 0.18 5.68
N ILE A 35 -8.20 0.97 5.22
CA ILE A 35 -9.55 0.52 4.86
C ILE A 35 -9.71 0.67 3.34
N GLY A 36 -10.10 -0.41 2.67
CA GLY A 36 -10.14 -0.50 1.22
C GLY A 36 -8.96 -1.30 0.67
N VAL A 37 -9.23 -2.16 -0.30
CA VAL A 37 -8.19 -2.92 -1.00
C VAL A 37 -7.50 -2.08 -2.06
N PHE A 38 -6.25 -2.41 -2.35
CA PHE A 38 -5.50 -1.84 -3.45
C PHE A 38 -4.52 -2.89 -4.02
N PRO A 39 -4.18 -2.81 -5.31
CA PRO A 39 -3.19 -3.69 -5.91
C PRO A 39 -1.81 -3.44 -5.28
N ILE A 40 -1.05 -4.51 -5.06
CA ILE A 40 0.35 -4.45 -4.66
C ILE A 40 1.21 -5.27 -5.61
N ALA A 41 2.46 -4.85 -5.78
CA ALA A 41 3.43 -5.60 -6.55
C ALA A 41 3.87 -6.87 -5.83
N HIS A 42 4.44 -7.82 -6.57
CA HIS A 42 5.00 -9.03 -5.98
C HIS A 42 6.16 -8.76 -5.01
N GLU A 43 6.95 -7.72 -5.26
CA GLU A 43 8.04 -7.31 -4.37
C GLU A 43 7.49 -6.83 -3.01
N ASP A 44 6.37 -6.08 -2.99
CA ASP A 44 5.66 -5.73 -1.76
C ASP A 44 5.15 -6.98 -1.03
N GLY A 45 4.51 -7.90 -1.76
CA GLY A 45 4.02 -9.14 -1.19
C GLY A 45 5.14 -9.98 -0.57
N ALA A 46 6.32 -10.00 -1.19
CA ALA A 46 7.49 -10.68 -0.66
C ALA A 46 8.00 -10.05 0.63
N ARG A 47 8.08 -8.71 0.70
CA ARG A 47 8.43 -7.97 1.93
C ARG A 47 7.44 -8.24 3.06
N LEU A 48 6.14 -8.26 2.78
CA LEU A 48 5.11 -8.60 3.77
C LEU A 48 5.28 -10.02 4.31
N ARG A 49 5.56 -11.00 3.45
CA ARG A 49 5.84 -12.38 3.87
C ARG A 49 7.10 -12.49 4.73
N GLU A 50 8.15 -11.74 4.38
CA GLU A 50 9.36 -11.65 5.20
C GLU A 50 9.04 -11.13 6.61
N GLY A 51 8.29 -10.04 6.72
CA GLY A 51 7.86 -9.49 8.00
C GLY A 51 7.02 -10.47 8.82
N LEU A 52 6.10 -11.17 8.17
CA LEU A 52 5.30 -12.20 8.84
C LEU A 52 6.18 -13.36 9.36
N ALA A 53 7.16 -13.81 8.58
CA ALA A 53 8.10 -14.87 8.97
C ALA A 53 9.00 -14.45 10.15
N VAL A 54 9.38 -13.17 10.23
CA VAL A 54 10.08 -12.61 11.40
C VAL A 54 9.16 -12.57 12.62
N LEU A 55 7.91 -12.15 12.47
CA LEU A 55 6.93 -12.17 13.57
C LEU A 55 6.62 -13.57 14.07
N GLU A 56 6.54 -14.57 13.19
CA GLU A 56 6.35 -15.97 13.62
C GLU A 56 7.42 -16.44 14.63
N GLN A 57 8.62 -15.88 14.57
CA GLN A 57 9.72 -16.20 15.48
C GLN A 57 9.77 -15.29 16.70
N THR A 58 9.41 -14.02 16.55
CA THR A 58 9.60 -12.98 17.58
C THR A 58 8.34 -12.67 18.40
N ASP A 59 7.16 -12.76 17.79
CA ASP A 59 5.85 -12.59 18.41
C ASP A 59 4.82 -13.53 17.72
N PRO A 60 4.83 -14.84 18.03
CA PRO A 60 3.94 -15.81 17.41
C PRO A 60 2.46 -15.47 17.62
N ALA A 61 2.11 -14.82 18.74
CA ALA A 61 0.74 -14.43 19.03
C ALA A 61 0.26 -13.35 18.05
N LYS A 62 1.09 -12.34 17.75
CA LYS A 62 0.78 -11.33 16.72
C LYS A 62 0.70 -11.94 15.33
N SER A 63 1.62 -12.83 14.98
CA SER A 63 1.56 -13.56 13.71
C SER A 63 0.24 -14.34 13.56
N LEU A 64 -0.19 -15.06 14.60
CA LEU A 64 -1.48 -15.78 14.58
C LEU A 64 -2.68 -14.83 14.40
N ARG A 65 -2.66 -13.64 15.01
CA ARG A 65 -3.71 -12.63 14.79
C ARG A 65 -3.75 -12.16 13.34
N ILE A 66 -2.59 -11.88 12.72
CA ILE A 66 -2.50 -11.54 11.29
C ILE A 66 -3.09 -12.68 10.44
N LYS A 67 -2.62 -13.92 10.63
CA LYS A 67 -3.10 -15.08 9.85
C LYS A 67 -4.61 -15.28 9.97
N LYS A 68 -5.17 -15.09 11.17
CA LYS A 68 -6.61 -15.13 11.39
C LYS A 68 -7.33 -14.06 10.56
N ARG A 69 -6.88 -12.79 10.63
CA ARG A 69 -7.45 -11.69 9.84
C ARG A 69 -7.32 -11.93 8.34
N VAL A 70 -6.20 -12.50 7.88
CA VAL A 70 -6.00 -12.89 6.48
C VAL A 70 -7.07 -13.90 6.05
N ALA A 71 -7.28 -14.98 6.79
CA ALA A 71 -8.30 -15.99 6.47
C ALA A 71 -9.73 -15.39 6.46
N GLU A 72 -10.03 -14.51 7.41
CA GLU A 72 -11.30 -13.78 7.46
C GLU A 72 -11.48 -12.84 6.26
N SER A 73 -10.41 -12.17 5.83
CA SER A 73 -10.42 -11.27 4.65
C SER A 73 -10.63 -12.07 3.37
N LEU A 74 -9.90 -13.18 3.18
CA LEU A 74 -10.08 -14.07 2.03
C LEU A 74 -11.52 -14.61 1.96
N THR A 75 -12.12 -14.98 3.09
CA THR A 75 -13.53 -15.43 3.14
C THR A 75 -14.50 -14.36 2.61
N ARG A 76 -14.21 -13.07 2.82
CA ARG A 76 -15.03 -11.95 2.32
C ARG A 76 -14.73 -11.61 0.86
N LEU A 77 -13.46 -11.71 0.45
CA LEU A 77 -12.98 -11.31 -0.87
C LEU A 77 -13.23 -12.38 -1.94
N ASP A 78 -13.04 -13.67 -1.63
CA ASP A 78 -13.07 -14.78 -2.58
C ASP A 78 -14.31 -14.80 -3.50
N PRO A 79 -15.55 -14.54 -3.02
CA PRO A 79 -16.74 -14.62 -3.90
C PRO A 79 -16.76 -13.57 -5.01
N TRP A 80 -15.97 -12.49 -4.87
CA TRP A 80 -16.01 -11.33 -5.75
C TRP A 80 -14.62 -10.94 -6.27
N PHE A 81 -13.60 -11.75 -6.00
CA PHE A 81 -12.22 -11.42 -6.34
C PHE A 81 -12.06 -11.25 -7.85
N PRO A 82 -11.61 -10.08 -8.34
CA PRO A 82 -11.50 -9.79 -9.76
C PRO A 82 -10.17 -10.35 -10.32
N GLY A 83 -10.01 -11.66 -10.24
CA GLY A 83 -8.78 -12.35 -10.62
C GLY A 83 -8.85 -13.86 -10.48
N ASP A 84 -7.69 -14.51 -10.51
CA ASP A 84 -7.58 -15.95 -10.33
C ASP A 84 -7.42 -16.28 -8.85
N LEU A 85 -8.44 -16.91 -8.25
CA LEU A 85 -8.43 -17.35 -6.84
C LEU A 85 -7.30 -18.34 -6.51
N THR A 86 -6.88 -19.14 -7.48
CA THR A 86 -5.79 -20.11 -7.30
C THR A 86 -4.46 -19.40 -7.16
N THR A 87 -4.20 -18.36 -7.95
CA THR A 87 -2.92 -17.64 -7.94
C THR A 87 -2.94 -16.39 -7.04
N GLY A 88 -4.13 -15.87 -6.74
CA GLY A 88 -4.33 -14.61 -6.03
C GLY A 88 -3.96 -13.39 -6.86
N ILE A 89 -3.89 -13.52 -8.19
CA ILE A 89 -3.46 -12.46 -9.11
C ILE A 89 -4.69 -11.82 -9.74
N LEU A 90 -4.72 -10.49 -9.74
CA LEU A 90 -5.76 -9.67 -10.36
C LEU A 90 -5.73 -9.85 -11.89
N SER A 91 -6.90 -9.79 -12.53
CA SER A 91 -7.00 -9.80 -13.99
C SER A 91 -6.30 -8.60 -14.62
N GLU A 92 -5.77 -8.73 -15.84
CA GLU A 92 -5.07 -7.64 -16.54
C GLU A 92 -5.95 -6.40 -16.78
N ASP A 93 -7.28 -6.57 -16.84
CA ASP A 93 -8.27 -5.53 -17.06
C ASP A 93 -8.91 -5.00 -15.77
N HIS A 94 -8.36 -5.33 -14.59
CA HIS A 94 -8.96 -4.93 -13.30
C HIS A 94 -9.13 -3.40 -13.16
N GLU A 95 -8.18 -2.60 -13.66
CA GLU A 95 -8.30 -1.12 -13.64
C GLU A 95 -9.38 -0.59 -14.58
N ALA A 96 -9.70 -1.31 -15.66
CA ALA A 96 -10.73 -0.92 -16.62
C ALA A 96 -12.12 -1.43 -16.23
N ALA A 97 -12.19 -2.37 -15.28
CA ALA A 97 -13.44 -2.88 -14.78
C ALA A 97 -13.98 -1.94 -13.69
N ILE A 98 -15.15 -1.35 -13.92
CA ILE A 98 -15.98 -0.66 -12.90
C ILE A 98 -16.05 -1.47 -11.59
N LEU A 99 -15.91 -2.79 -11.70
CA LEU A 99 -15.86 -3.73 -10.59
C LEU A 99 -14.73 -3.46 -9.59
N PHE A 100 -13.54 -2.99 -9.96
CA PHE A 100 -12.48 -2.78 -8.97
C PHE A 100 -12.73 -1.54 -8.10
N GLU A 101 -13.21 -0.45 -8.69
CA GLU A 101 -13.55 0.79 -7.96
C GLU A 101 -14.65 0.61 -6.92
N GLU A 102 -15.52 -0.38 -7.08
CA GLU A 102 -16.58 -0.74 -6.12
C GLU A 102 -16.24 -1.97 -5.28
N PHE A 103 -15.12 -2.65 -5.56
CA PHE A 103 -14.73 -3.89 -4.90
C PHE A 103 -14.01 -3.62 -3.59
N ALA A 104 -14.62 -4.08 -2.49
CA ALA A 104 -13.98 -4.18 -1.18
C ALA A 104 -13.39 -2.86 -0.63
N ASN A 105 -14.03 -1.72 -0.92
CA ASN A 105 -13.67 -0.41 -0.38
C ASN A 105 -13.77 -0.30 1.15
N ASP A 106 -14.59 -1.14 1.78
CA ASP A 106 -14.75 -1.19 3.23
C ASP A 106 -13.90 -2.32 3.88
N GLU A 107 -13.11 -3.06 3.09
CA GLU A 107 -12.35 -4.19 3.61
C GLU A 107 -11.16 -3.69 4.46
N PRO A 108 -11.07 -4.06 5.74
CA PRO A 108 -9.94 -3.70 6.57
C PRO A 108 -8.71 -4.51 6.15
N CYS A 109 -7.57 -3.83 6.03
CA CYS A 109 -6.30 -4.47 5.76
C CYS A 109 -5.99 -5.55 6.83
N PRO A 110 -5.63 -6.79 6.46
CA PRO A 110 -5.46 -7.88 7.43
C PRO A 110 -4.23 -7.71 8.32
N VAL A 111 -3.38 -6.71 8.07
CA VAL A 111 -2.25 -6.34 8.93
C VAL A 111 -2.55 -5.16 9.84
N LEU A 112 -3.75 -4.56 9.77
CA LEU A 112 -4.19 -3.51 10.68
C LEU A 112 -4.60 -4.10 12.03
N ASP A 113 -3.96 -3.63 13.11
CA ASP A 113 -4.41 -3.84 14.50
C ASP A 113 -5.68 -3.04 14.76
N PRO A 114 -6.86 -3.69 14.90
CA PRO A 114 -8.12 -2.98 15.10
C PRO A 114 -8.21 -2.31 16.48
N ASP A 115 -7.42 -2.76 17.46
CA ASP A 115 -7.47 -2.21 18.82
C ASP A 115 -6.69 -0.89 18.91
N HIS A 116 -5.61 -0.76 18.14
CA HIS A 116 -4.67 0.37 18.22
C HIS A 116 -4.61 1.24 16.95
N GLY A 117 -5.22 0.80 15.85
CA GLY A 117 -5.14 1.51 14.56
C GLY A 117 -3.74 1.52 13.94
N THR A 118 -2.89 0.56 14.30
CA THR A 118 -1.49 0.48 13.84
C THR A 118 -1.25 -0.72 12.93
N CYS A 119 -0.29 -0.62 12.01
CA CYS A 119 0.10 -1.74 11.18
C CYS A 119 1.01 -2.71 11.96
N ASP A 120 0.61 -3.98 12.07
CA ASP A 120 1.42 -5.02 12.73
C ASP A 120 2.69 -5.39 11.92
N LEU A 121 2.75 -5.03 10.64
CA LEU A 121 3.90 -5.20 9.74
C LEU A 121 4.47 -3.85 9.27
N TYR A 122 4.46 -2.82 10.12
CA TYR A 122 4.79 -1.44 9.73
C TYR A 122 6.13 -1.29 8.99
N GLU A 123 7.20 -1.97 9.45
CA GLU A 123 8.53 -1.93 8.81
C GLU A 123 8.60 -2.64 7.45
N TYR A 124 7.63 -3.51 7.16
CA TYR A 124 7.56 -4.31 5.94
C TYR A 124 6.44 -3.84 4.99
N ARG A 125 5.85 -2.68 5.27
CA ARG A 125 4.71 -2.15 4.53
C ARG A 125 5.04 -1.92 3.04
N PRO A 126 4.04 -2.08 2.15
CA PRO A 126 4.16 -1.77 0.73
C PRO A 126 4.64 -0.34 0.46
N ILE A 127 5.22 -0.09 -0.71
CA ILE A 127 5.64 1.27 -1.12
C ILE A 127 4.44 2.21 -1.12
N LEU A 128 3.29 1.80 -1.66
CA LEU A 128 2.06 2.59 -1.62
C LEU A 128 1.68 3.03 -0.19
N CYS A 129 1.89 2.17 0.81
CA CYS A 129 1.64 2.51 2.21
C CYS A 129 2.68 3.48 2.80
N ARG A 130 3.89 3.58 2.22
CA ARG A 130 4.95 4.51 2.64
C ARG A 130 4.74 5.90 2.05
N THR A 131 4.20 5.95 0.84
CA THR A 131 3.98 7.19 0.08
C THR A 131 2.64 7.85 0.38
N PHE A 132 1.75 7.18 1.14
CA PHE A 132 0.47 7.74 1.56
C PHE A 132 0.62 8.93 2.53
N GLY A 133 -0.21 9.95 2.34
CA GLY A 133 -0.27 11.16 3.19
C GLY A 133 0.23 12.41 2.46
N PRO A 134 1.51 12.47 2.05
CA PRO A 134 2.05 13.57 1.27
C PRO A 134 1.37 13.75 -0.09
N PRO A 135 1.39 14.96 -0.66
CA PRO A 135 0.90 15.22 -2.01
C PRO A 135 1.70 14.44 -3.06
N MET A 136 0.99 13.75 -3.94
CA MET A 136 1.56 12.94 -5.03
C MET A 136 0.95 13.33 -6.37
N ARG A 137 1.74 13.26 -7.44
CA ARG A 137 1.24 13.51 -8.80
C ARG A 137 0.20 12.47 -9.17
N SER A 138 -0.93 12.95 -9.68
CA SER A 138 -1.98 12.16 -10.30
C SER A 138 -2.34 12.78 -11.64
N GLU A 139 -2.64 11.95 -12.63
CA GLU A 139 -3.23 12.43 -13.87
C GLU A 139 -4.68 12.87 -13.62
N GLY A 140 -5.07 13.99 -14.21
CA GLY A 140 -6.45 14.49 -14.23
C GLY A 140 -7.16 14.20 -15.55
N ASP A 141 -8.48 14.37 -15.55
CA ASP A 141 -9.38 13.99 -16.65
C ASP A 141 -9.06 14.60 -18.04
N ASN A 142 -8.28 15.68 -18.08
CA ASN A 142 -7.90 16.40 -19.29
C ASN A 142 -6.38 16.33 -19.59
N GLY A 143 -5.64 15.44 -18.91
CA GLY A 143 -4.19 15.33 -19.01
C GLY A 143 -3.42 16.36 -18.20
N GLU A 144 -4.08 17.15 -17.35
CA GLU A 144 -3.42 17.95 -16.33
C GLU A 144 -2.81 17.06 -15.25
N VAL A 145 -1.66 17.47 -14.71
CA VAL A 145 -1.05 16.79 -13.55
C VAL A 145 -1.50 17.53 -12.30
N ASN A 146 -2.29 16.85 -11.46
CA ASN A 146 -2.75 17.35 -10.17
C ASN A 146 -1.88 16.77 -9.04
N LEU A 147 -1.91 17.42 -7.88
CA LEU A 147 -1.37 16.86 -6.65
C LEU A 147 -2.52 16.29 -5.82
N ALA A 148 -2.63 14.97 -5.80
CA ALA A 148 -3.56 14.26 -4.94
C ALA A 148 -3.06 14.29 -3.50
N THR A 149 -3.94 14.61 -2.56
CA THR A 149 -3.65 14.61 -1.12
C THR A 149 -4.59 13.64 -0.40
N CYS A 150 -4.12 13.08 0.72
CA CYS A 150 -5.00 12.36 1.65
C CYS A 150 -6.15 13.29 2.08
N GLU A 151 -7.39 12.79 2.16
CA GLU A 151 -8.57 13.60 2.52
C GLU A 151 -8.55 14.18 3.94
N LEU A 152 -7.67 13.68 4.81
CA LEU A 152 -7.46 14.23 6.16
C LEU A 152 -6.30 15.21 6.22
N CYS A 153 -5.41 15.18 5.23
CA CYS A 153 -4.23 16.04 5.18
C CYS A 153 -4.51 17.23 4.25
N PHE A 154 -3.84 18.36 4.49
CA PHE A 154 -3.92 19.53 3.61
C PHE A 154 -5.33 20.13 3.39
N ILE A 155 -6.32 19.79 4.23
CA ILE A 155 -7.74 20.21 4.09
C ILE A 155 -7.97 21.73 4.14
N HIS A 156 -6.98 22.49 4.60
CA HIS A 156 -7.00 23.95 4.68
C HIS A 156 -5.77 24.59 4.01
N ALA A 157 -4.97 23.80 3.30
CA ALA A 157 -3.78 24.28 2.61
C ALA A 157 -4.15 24.88 1.25
N THR A 158 -3.40 25.90 0.85
CA THR A 158 -3.42 26.44 -0.51
C THR A 158 -2.72 25.49 -1.49
N ALA A 159 -2.99 25.64 -2.78
CA ALA A 159 -2.29 24.85 -3.82
C ALA A 159 -0.76 25.06 -3.80
N GLU A 160 -0.31 26.27 -3.44
CA GLU A 160 1.13 26.57 -3.29
C GLU A 160 1.74 25.82 -2.10
N GLU A 161 1.06 25.81 -0.94
CA GLU A 161 1.51 25.03 0.23
C GLU A 161 1.54 23.52 -0.07
N ILE A 162 0.51 23.00 -0.75
CA ILE A 162 0.48 21.59 -1.19
C ILE A 162 1.66 21.29 -2.12
N ALA A 163 1.94 22.15 -3.10
CA ALA A 163 3.06 21.96 -4.03
C ALA A 163 4.42 21.95 -3.30
N THR A 164 4.59 22.77 -2.26
CA THR A 164 5.82 22.75 -1.46
C THR A 164 6.01 21.49 -0.63
N CYS A 165 5.00 20.62 -0.54
CA CYS A 165 5.03 19.38 0.24
C CYS A 165 5.06 18.12 -0.63
N GLU A 166 5.06 18.27 -1.97
CA GLU A 166 5.09 17.16 -2.93
C GLU A 166 6.18 16.13 -2.60
N LEU A 167 5.80 14.85 -2.55
CA LEU A 167 6.74 13.73 -2.42
C LEU A 167 7.57 13.58 -3.70
N ASP A 168 8.80 13.08 -3.57
CA ASP A 168 9.71 12.92 -4.71
C ASP A 168 9.02 12.29 -5.94
N PRO A 169 8.82 13.04 -7.05
CA PRO A 169 8.03 12.59 -8.19
C PRO A 169 8.75 11.52 -9.00
N THR A 170 9.99 11.16 -8.65
CA THR A 170 10.73 10.08 -9.28
C THR A 170 10.40 8.70 -8.69
N ILE A 171 9.79 8.63 -7.50
CA ILE A 171 9.48 7.37 -6.81
C ILE A 171 8.69 6.39 -7.70
N PRO A 172 7.59 6.78 -8.38
CA PRO A 172 6.82 5.83 -9.19
C PRO A 172 7.66 5.15 -10.28
N ALA A 173 8.55 5.89 -10.95
CA ALA A 173 9.42 5.33 -11.98
C ALA A 173 10.49 4.39 -11.39
N GLN A 174 11.01 4.70 -10.20
CA GLN A 174 11.97 3.84 -9.50
C GLN A 174 11.31 2.55 -8.99
N GLU A 175 10.09 2.66 -8.44
CA GLU A 175 9.27 1.54 -8.02
C GLU A 175 8.96 0.61 -9.19
N GLU A 176 8.49 1.16 -10.31
CA GLU A 176 8.19 0.36 -11.50
C GLU A 176 9.43 -0.38 -12.02
N ALA A 177 10.59 0.27 -12.09
CA ALA A 177 11.83 -0.37 -12.50
C ALA A 177 12.28 -1.50 -11.55
N SER A 178 12.09 -1.31 -10.23
CA SER A 178 12.38 -2.34 -9.23
C SER A 178 11.42 -3.53 -9.36
N ASN A 179 10.13 -3.25 -9.48
CA ASN A 179 9.08 -4.26 -9.66
C ASN A 179 9.31 -5.09 -10.93
N GLN A 180 9.67 -4.45 -12.05
CA GLN A 180 10.01 -5.15 -13.30
C GLN A 180 11.22 -6.08 -13.12
N THR A 181 12.26 -5.59 -12.45
CA THR A 181 13.47 -6.38 -12.16
C THR A 181 13.14 -7.58 -11.27
N PHE A 182 12.34 -7.37 -10.23
CA PHE A 182 11.89 -8.41 -9.31
C PHE A 182 11.05 -9.47 -10.05
N ASN A 183 10.05 -9.02 -10.81
CA ASN A 183 9.17 -9.90 -11.57
C ASN A 183 9.95 -10.76 -12.58
N ALA A 184 10.90 -10.16 -13.31
CA ALA A 184 11.74 -10.88 -14.26
C ALA A 184 12.62 -11.94 -13.56
N ALA A 185 13.18 -11.63 -12.39
CA ALA A 185 14.02 -12.56 -11.63
C ALA A 185 13.25 -13.76 -11.06
N HIS A 186 11.93 -13.60 -10.84
CA HIS A 186 11.08 -14.61 -10.22
C HIS A 186 10.02 -15.21 -11.16
N ALA A 187 10.02 -14.83 -12.44
CA ALA A 187 9.01 -15.21 -13.44
C ALA A 187 7.56 -14.90 -12.99
N LEU A 188 7.37 -13.72 -12.39
CA LEU A 188 6.09 -13.24 -11.87
C LEU A 188 5.45 -12.23 -12.83
N HIS A 189 4.13 -12.07 -12.73
CA HIS A 189 3.35 -11.11 -13.52
C HIS A 189 2.09 -10.70 -12.74
N GLY A 190 1.49 -9.58 -13.16
CA GLY A 190 0.30 -9.01 -12.53
C GLY A 190 0.55 -8.49 -11.11
N GLN A 191 -0.54 -8.11 -10.46
CA GLN A 191 -0.57 -7.61 -9.09
C GLN A 191 -1.47 -8.49 -8.22
N THR A 192 -1.36 -8.34 -6.92
CA THR A 192 -2.15 -9.08 -5.93
C THR A 192 -2.69 -8.14 -4.87
N LEU A 193 -3.41 -8.65 -3.87
CA LEU A 193 -3.84 -7.89 -2.69
C LEU A 193 -3.09 -8.41 -1.47
N ILE A 194 -2.99 -7.58 -0.42
CA ILE A 194 -2.30 -7.95 0.84
C ILE A 194 -2.81 -9.28 1.40
N ALA A 195 -4.13 -9.51 1.41
CA ALA A 195 -4.73 -10.76 1.89
C ALA A 195 -4.25 -11.99 1.08
N TYR A 196 -4.18 -11.88 -0.25
CA TYR A 196 -3.70 -12.96 -1.11
C TYR A 196 -2.18 -13.15 -1.03
N ALA A 197 -1.41 -12.07 -0.87
CA ALA A 197 0.04 -12.14 -0.70
C ALA A 197 0.47 -12.85 0.60
N LEU A 198 -0.38 -12.79 1.64
CA LEU A 198 -0.16 -13.35 2.96
C LEU A 198 -0.94 -14.65 3.23
N ARG A 199 -1.66 -15.19 2.23
CA ARG A 199 -2.35 -16.47 2.37
C ARG A 199 -1.33 -17.59 2.62
N GLN A 200 -1.53 -18.34 3.70
CA GLN A 200 -0.73 -19.51 4.07
C GLN A 200 -1.65 -20.70 4.29
#